data_AF-A0A3D8VKG3-F1
#
_entry.id   AF-A0A3D8VKG3-F1
#
_cell.length_a   1.000
_cell.length_b   1.000
_cell.length_c   1.000
_cell.angle_alpha   90.00
_cell.angle_beta   90.00
_cell.angle_gamma   90.00
#
_symmetry.space_group_name_H-M   'P 1'
#
loop_
_entity.id
_entity.type
_entity.pdbx_description
1 polymer ?
#
loop_
_entity_poly.entity_id
_entity_poly.type
_entity_poly.pdbx_seq_one_letter_code
_entity_poly.pdbx_strand_id
1 'polypeptide(L)'
;MLEECQSRETELHRKVLNLMFSKGIFDRPPKIEYPKEAEFIEHQPSLVNTWLGEKRPLNVLELAEIFQDIERNGMGLVLLIGFLQVTKDKEIKNYLLKGKKLAENQIETLDQLLKENDHHIGSPVPIEVTNSTTSPFSERLILFLISASNQVAISKLGDALSVSMRKDLAVQYGRFIADVMKFGDEGQKLMIERGWMEKPPQPMDRNKLYKS
;
A
#
# COMPACT_ATOMS: atom_id res chain seq x y z
N MET A 1 16.40 -0.15 -23.18
CA MET A 1 15.91 -1.10 -22.16
C MET A 1 14.99 -0.42 -21.15
N LEU A 2 15.43 0.62 -20.44
CA LEU A 2 14.56 1.31 -19.45
C LEU A 2 13.38 2.05 -20.11
N GLU A 3 13.65 2.82 -21.17
CA GLU A 3 12.61 3.53 -21.95
C GLU A 3 11.57 2.57 -22.55
N GLU A 4 12.03 1.45 -23.11
CA GLU A 4 11.15 0.42 -23.67
C GLU A 4 10.27 -0.21 -22.59
N CYS A 5 10.81 -0.44 -21.39
CA CYS A 5 10.05 -0.95 -20.25
C CYS A 5 8.96 0.03 -19.83
N GLN A 6 9.28 1.32 -19.73
CA GLN A 6 8.32 2.38 -19.41
C GLN A 6 7.21 2.47 -20.47
N SER A 7 7.58 2.46 -21.75
CA SER A 7 6.59 2.49 -22.84
C SER A 7 5.63 1.30 -22.80
N ARG A 8 6.14 0.09 -22.52
CA ARG A 8 5.32 -1.13 -22.44
C ARG A 8 4.42 -1.14 -21.22
N GLU A 9 4.89 -0.62 -20.08
CA GLU A 9 4.10 -0.45 -18.86
C GLU A 9 2.91 0.49 -19.12
N THR A 10 3.16 1.65 -19.73
CA THR A 10 2.11 2.62 -20.03
C THR A 10 1.09 2.04 -21.03
N GLU A 11 1.55 1.30 -22.04
CA GLU A 11 0.65 0.64 -22.98
C GLU A 11 -0.23 -0.42 -22.29
N LEU A 12 0.36 -1.25 -21.43
CA LEU A 12 -0.36 -2.25 -20.66
C LEU A 12 -1.37 -1.61 -19.72
N HIS A 13 -0.96 -0.56 -19.00
CA HIS A 13 -1.83 0.18 -18.10
C HIS A 13 -3.06 0.73 -18.84
N ARG A 14 -2.85 1.36 -20.00
CA ARG A 14 -3.95 1.85 -20.85
C ARG A 14 -4.89 0.72 -21.31
N LYS A 15 -4.35 -0.45 -21.68
CA LYS A 15 -5.16 -1.62 -22.07
C LYS A 15 -6.01 -2.12 -20.90
N VAL A 16 -5.44 -2.21 -19.71
CA VAL A 16 -6.13 -2.62 -18.48
C VAL A 16 -7.26 -1.64 -18.15
N LEU A 17 -6.98 -0.34 -18.16
CA LEU A 17 -8.00 0.69 -17.91
C LEU A 17 -9.16 0.60 -18.90
N ASN A 18 -8.86 0.53 -20.20
CA ASN A 18 -9.90 0.40 -21.24
C ASN A 18 -10.74 -0.86 -21.05
N LEU A 19 -10.12 -1.98 -20.65
CA LEU A 19 -10.83 -3.21 -20.34
C LEU A 19 -11.76 -3.04 -19.13
N MET A 20 -11.26 -2.47 -18.02
CA MET A 20 -12.05 -2.20 -16.82
C MET A 20 -13.25 -1.29 -17.11
N PHE A 21 -13.04 -0.24 -17.92
CA PHE A 21 -14.12 0.63 -18.40
C PHE A 21 -15.15 -0.13 -19.21
N SER A 22 -14.72 -0.91 -20.21
CA SER A 22 -15.63 -1.69 -21.07
C SER A 22 -16.45 -2.74 -20.31
N LYS A 23 -15.90 -3.26 -19.20
CA LYS A 23 -16.53 -4.25 -18.34
C LYS A 23 -17.36 -3.63 -17.21
N GLY A 24 -17.31 -2.31 -17.04
CA GLY A 24 -18.02 -1.61 -15.97
C GLY A 24 -17.49 -1.89 -14.56
N ILE A 25 -16.25 -2.40 -14.44
CA ILE A 25 -15.59 -2.74 -13.17
C ILE A 25 -14.52 -1.71 -12.77
N PHE A 26 -14.49 -0.57 -13.44
CA PHE A 26 -13.56 0.51 -13.09
C PHE A 26 -13.99 1.18 -11.78
N ASP A 27 -13.13 1.09 -10.78
CA ASP A 27 -13.29 1.75 -9.50
C ASP A 27 -13.19 3.27 -9.70
N ARG A 28 -14.21 4.00 -9.23
CA ARG A 28 -14.32 5.43 -9.49
C ARG A 28 -13.70 6.22 -8.34
N PRO A 29 -12.72 7.09 -8.60
CA PRO A 29 -12.16 7.94 -7.56
C PRO A 29 -13.20 8.95 -7.05
N PRO A 30 -13.00 9.51 -5.84
CA PRO A 30 -13.78 10.63 -5.35
C PRO A 30 -13.82 11.78 -6.36
N LYS A 31 -15.00 12.36 -6.56
CA LYS A 31 -15.19 13.51 -7.44
C LYS A 31 -15.14 14.79 -6.63
N ILE A 32 -14.50 15.80 -7.20
CA ILE A 32 -14.49 17.18 -6.69
C ILE A 32 -14.99 18.12 -7.79
N GLU A 33 -15.53 19.26 -7.38
CA GLU A 33 -15.80 20.34 -8.33
C GLU A 33 -14.48 20.96 -8.81
N TYR A 34 -14.41 21.27 -10.10
CA TYR A 34 -13.21 21.87 -10.66
C TYR A 34 -13.12 23.35 -10.22
N PRO A 35 -11.97 23.81 -9.73
CA PRO A 35 -11.82 25.20 -9.30
C PRO A 35 -11.99 26.16 -10.49
N LYS A 36 -12.64 27.30 -10.27
CA LYS A 36 -12.83 28.33 -11.31
C LYS A 36 -11.58 29.19 -11.51
N GLU A 37 -10.79 29.36 -10.45
CA GLU A 37 -9.56 30.15 -10.41
C GLU A 37 -8.59 29.57 -9.37
N ALA A 38 -7.36 30.10 -9.34
CA ALA A 38 -6.35 29.67 -8.37
C ALA A 38 -6.54 30.41 -7.04
N GLU A 39 -6.61 29.66 -5.94
CA GLU A 39 -6.71 30.18 -4.57
C GLU A 39 -5.38 29.98 -3.81
N PHE A 40 -5.09 30.88 -2.87
CA PHE A 40 -3.87 30.85 -2.06
C PHE A 40 -4.19 30.62 -0.58
N ILE A 41 -3.29 29.93 0.12
CA ILE A 41 -3.43 29.69 1.57
C ILE A 41 -3.18 31.01 2.31
N GLU A 42 -4.23 31.57 2.91
CA GLU A 42 -4.12 32.81 3.71
C GLU A 42 -3.62 32.55 5.13
N HIS A 43 -4.01 31.42 5.72
CA HIS A 43 -3.67 31.06 7.09
C HIS A 43 -3.32 29.57 7.21
N GLN A 44 -2.20 29.27 7.87
CA GLN A 44 -1.85 27.89 8.21
C GLN A 44 -2.22 27.62 9.67
N PRO A 45 -3.18 26.72 9.96
CA PRO A 45 -3.54 26.41 11.33
C PRO A 45 -2.35 25.83 12.11
N SER A 46 -2.19 26.26 13.36
CA SER A 46 -1.15 25.77 14.26
C SER A 46 -1.28 24.26 14.50
N LEU A 47 -0.21 23.58 14.96
CA LEU A 47 -0.27 22.13 15.27
C LEU A 47 -1.36 21.81 16.31
N VAL A 48 -1.55 22.72 17.26
CA VAL A 48 -2.52 22.60 18.34
C VAL A 48 -3.96 22.75 17.81
N ASN A 49 -4.23 23.71 16.91
CA ASN A 49 -5.58 23.93 16.38
C ASN A 49 -6.07 22.77 15.52
N THR A 50 -5.17 22.13 14.75
CA THR A 50 -5.52 20.94 13.96
C THR A 50 -5.87 19.73 14.84
N TRP A 51 -5.28 19.65 16.04
CA TRP A 51 -5.60 18.61 17.03
C TRP A 51 -6.86 18.91 17.85
N LEU A 52 -7.22 20.19 18.02
CA LEU A 52 -8.42 20.64 18.75
C LEU A 52 -9.70 20.68 17.91
N GLY A 53 -9.66 20.28 16.64
CA GLY A 53 -10.86 19.97 15.85
C GLY A 53 -11.13 20.85 14.63
N GLU A 54 -10.35 21.90 14.38
CA GLU A 54 -10.45 22.65 13.12
C GLU A 54 -9.72 21.89 12.00
N LYS A 55 -10.47 21.12 11.23
CA LYS A 55 -9.95 20.38 10.07
C LYS A 55 -10.47 21.03 8.78
N ARG A 56 -9.54 21.45 7.92
CA ARG A 56 -9.88 21.81 6.55
C ARG A 56 -10.33 20.57 5.76
N PRO A 57 -11.12 20.73 4.69
CA PRO A 57 -11.40 19.65 3.74
C PRO A 57 -10.11 19.03 3.20
N LEU A 58 -10.19 17.77 2.80
CA LEU A 58 -9.10 17.07 2.10
C LEU A 58 -8.82 17.77 0.76
N ASN A 59 -7.54 17.95 0.45
CA ASN A 59 -7.16 18.45 -0.87
C ASN A 59 -7.15 17.31 -1.90
N VAL A 60 -7.04 17.65 -3.19
CA VAL A 60 -7.08 16.65 -4.28
C VAL A 60 -5.97 15.60 -4.19
N LEU A 61 -4.77 15.99 -3.73
CA LEU A 61 -3.65 15.05 -3.58
C LEU A 61 -3.91 14.07 -2.44
N GLU A 62 -4.38 14.57 -1.30
CA GLU A 62 -4.75 13.73 -0.15
C GLU A 62 -5.87 12.75 -0.51
N LEU A 63 -6.92 13.22 -1.20
CA LEU A 63 -8.00 12.35 -1.68
C LEU A 63 -7.51 11.27 -2.65
N ALA A 64 -6.61 11.64 -3.56
CA ALA A 64 -6.05 10.70 -4.53
C ALA A 64 -5.24 9.60 -3.84
N GLU A 65 -4.35 9.96 -2.92
CA GLU A 65 -3.52 8.99 -2.19
C GLU A 65 -4.38 8.07 -1.32
N ILE A 66 -5.35 8.61 -0.57
CA ILE A 66 -6.27 7.80 0.25
C ILE A 66 -7.00 6.76 -0.62
N PHE A 67 -7.53 7.18 -1.77
CA PHE A 67 -8.22 6.27 -2.69
C PHE A 67 -7.27 5.18 -3.23
N GLN A 68 -6.08 5.56 -3.68
CA GLN A 68 -5.08 4.63 -4.20
C GLN A 68 -4.60 3.63 -3.13
N ASP A 69 -4.47 4.05 -1.88
CA ASP A 69 -4.08 3.17 -0.78
C ASP A 69 -5.16 2.15 -0.43
N ILE A 70 -6.44 2.55 -0.51
CA ILE A 70 -7.57 1.63 -0.33
C ILE A 70 -7.59 0.60 -1.46
N GLU A 71 -7.48 1.03 -2.72
CA GLU A 71 -7.41 0.13 -3.88
C GLU A 71 -6.24 -0.86 -3.77
N ARG A 72 -5.05 -0.36 -3.46
CA ARG A 72 -3.83 -1.17 -3.33
C ARG A 72 -3.97 -2.21 -2.22
N ASN A 73 -4.49 -1.83 -1.06
CA ASN A 73 -4.73 -2.77 0.03
C ASN A 73 -5.84 -3.77 -0.34
N GLY A 74 -6.87 -3.36 -1.09
CA GLY A 74 -7.87 -4.28 -1.64
C GLY A 74 -7.25 -5.37 -2.51
N MET A 75 -6.37 -5.01 -3.43
CA MET A 75 -5.61 -5.98 -4.24
C MET A 75 -4.72 -6.87 -3.36
N GLY A 76 -4.07 -6.28 -2.35
CA GLY A 76 -3.28 -7.01 -1.35
C GLY A 76 -4.10 -8.06 -0.60
N LEU A 77 -5.33 -7.74 -0.19
CA LEU A 77 -6.24 -8.66 0.47
C LEU A 77 -6.60 -9.86 -0.41
N VAL A 78 -6.90 -9.63 -1.69
CA VAL A 78 -7.19 -10.72 -2.64
C VAL A 78 -6.00 -11.69 -2.71
N LEU A 79 -4.79 -11.15 -2.83
CA LEU A 79 -3.56 -11.96 -2.87
C LEU A 79 -3.33 -12.73 -1.56
N LEU A 80 -3.48 -12.06 -0.42
CA LEU A 80 -3.31 -12.65 0.90
C LEU A 80 -4.33 -13.76 1.16
N ILE A 81 -5.60 -13.57 0.78
CA ILE A 81 -6.65 -14.59 0.92
C ILE A 81 -6.30 -15.83 0.07
N GLY A 82 -5.91 -15.63 -1.20
CA GLY A 82 -5.50 -16.74 -2.07
C GLY A 82 -4.28 -17.49 -1.51
N PHE A 83 -3.26 -16.77 -1.03
CA PHE A 83 -2.08 -17.40 -0.42
C PHE A 83 -2.40 -18.11 0.90
N LEU A 84 -3.30 -17.57 1.71
CA LEU A 84 -3.77 -18.21 2.94
C LEU A 84 -4.51 -19.53 2.68
N GLN A 85 -5.25 -19.63 1.57
CA GLN A 85 -5.93 -20.85 1.16
C GLN A 85 -4.95 -21.98 0.82
N VAL A 86 -3.85 -21.65 0.14
CA VAL A 86 -2.93 -22.66 -0.43
C VAL A 86 -1.68 -22.93 0.40
N THR A 87 -1.31 -22.03 1.33
CA THR A 87 -0.14 -22.19 2.21
C THR A 87 -0.38 -23.28 3.26
N LYS A 88 0.56 -24.22 3.37
CA LYS A 88 0.49 -25.35 4.32
C LYS A 88 1.31 -25.09 5.57
N ASP A 89 2.43 -24.40 5.43
CA ASP A 89 3.30 -24.02 6.53
C ASP A 89 2.58 -23.07 7.49
N LYS A 90 2.53 -23.47 8.76
CA LYS A 90 1.78 -22.76 9.81
C LYS A 90 2.39 -21.40 10.15
N GLU A 91 3.71 -21.27 10.09
CA GLU A 91 4.41 -20.03 10.43
C GLU A 91 4.20 -19.00 9.33
N ILE A 92 4.34 -19.41 8.07
CA ILE A 92 4.03 -18.57 6.91
C ILE A 92 2.55 -18.19 6.92
N LYS A 93 1.65 -19.14 7.18
CA LYS A 93 0.22 -18.87 7.26
C LYS A 93 -0.12 -17.85 8.35
N ASN A 94 0.50 -17.94 9.53
CA ASN A 94 0.32 -16.96 10.59
C ASN A 94 0.87 -15.58 10.21
N TYR A 95 1.99 -15.51 9.52
CA TYR A 95 2.53 -14.27 8.96
C TYR A 95 1.55 -13.63 7.96
N LEU A 96 1.03 -14.42 7.01
CA LEU A 96 0.02 -13.95 6.04
C LEU A 96 -1.27 -13.47 6.73
N LEU A 97 -1.70 -14.12 7.81
CA LEU A 97 -2.87 -13.67 8.59
C LEU A 97 -2.64 -12.30 9.24
N LYS A 98 -1.42 -12.01 9.71
CA LYS A 98 -1.07 -10.66 10.21
C LYS A 98 -1.13 -9.63 9.10
N GLY A 99 -0.59 -9.96 7.92
CA GLY A 99 -0.65 -9.09 6.73
C GLY A 99 -2.09 -8.78 6.32
N LYS A 100 -2.98 -9.80 6.34
CA LYS A 100 -4.41 -9.62 6.06
C LYS A 100 -5.05 -8.62 7.03
N LYS A 101 -4.85 -8.81 8.33
CA LYS A 101 -5.38 -7.89 9.36
C LYS A 101 -4.83 -6.48 9.23
N LEU A 102 -3.56 -6.34 8.87
CA LEU A 102 -2.93 -5.03 8.64
C LEU A 102 -3.60 -4.29 7.48
N ALA A 103 -3.81 -4.97 6.35
CA ALA A 103 -4.48 -4.40 5.18
C ALA A 103 -5.96 -4.06 5.47
N GLU A 104 -6.70 -4.93 6.17
CA GLU A 104 -8.08 -4.65 6.63
C GLU A 104 -8.13 -3.38 7.50
N ASN A 105 -7.26 -3.28 8.50
CA ASN A 105 -7.21 -2.11 9.38
C ASN A 105 -6.88 -0.81 8.61
N GLN A 106 -5.98 -0.87 7.63
CA GLN A 106 -5.64 0.29 6.79
C GLN A 106 -6.83 0.74 5.95
N ILE A 107 -7.50 -0.21 5.28
CA ILE A 107 -8.70 0.08 4.48
C ILE A 107 -9.79 0.70 5.36
N GLU A 108 -10.12 0.07 6.49
CA GLU A 108 -11.19 0.55 7.40
C GLU A 108 -10.90 1.97 7.91
N THR A 109 -9.65 2.25 8.28
CA THR A 109 -9.25 3.56 8.77
C THR A 109 -9.34 4.63 7.68
N LEU A 110 -8.88 4.33 6.47
CA LEU A 110 -8.90 5.25 5.34
C LEU A 110 -10.33 5.49 4.83
N ASP A 111 -11.16 4.44 4.78
CA ASP A 111 -12.58 4.55 4.43
C ASP A 111 -13.37 5.38 5.45
N GLN A 112 -13.12 5.18 6.74
CA GLN A 112 -13.69 6.03 7.79
C GLN A 112 -13.27 7.49 7.63
N LEU A 113 -12.01 7.74 7.26
CA LEU A 113 -11.52 9.09 7.02
C LEU A 113 -12.19 9.74 5.80
N LEU A 114 -12.45 9.00 4.72
CA LEU A 114 -13.22 9.50 3.59
C LEU A 114 -14.66 9.86 4.00
N LYS A 115 -15.31 8.98 4.76
CA LYS A 115 -16.69 9.19 5.26
C LYS A 115 -16.79 10.43 6.14
N GLU A 116 -15.81 10.68 7.01
CA GLU A 116 -15.73 11.89 7.84
C GLU A 116 -15.54 13.18 7.05
N ASN A 117 -15.16 13.09 5.78
CA ASN A 117 -14.99 14.22 4.86
C ASN A 117 -16.03 14.18 3.73
N ASP A 118 -17.20 13.56 3.97
CA ASP A 118 -18.33 13.47 3.04
C ASP A 118 -17.99 12.82 1.70
N HIS A 119 -16.96 11.98 1.67
CA HIS A 119 -16.60 11.16 0.51
C HIS A 119 -17.01 9.70 0.73
N HIS A 120 -17.60 9.12 -0.30
CA HIS A 120 -17.95 7.71 -0.34
C HIS A 120 -17.29 7.08 -1.57
N ILE A 121 -16.59 5.98 -1.34
CA ILE A 121 -16.05 5.14 -2.41
C ILE A 121 -16.83 3.83 -2.45
N GLY A 122 -16.96 3.26 -3.65
CA GLY A 122 -17.47 1.90 -3.79
C GLY A 122 -16.46 0.89 -3.23
N SER A 123 -16.90 -0.35 -2.97
CA SER A 123 -15.96 -1.43 -2.66
C SER A 123 -15.05 -1.63 -3.87
N PRO A 124 -13.72 -1.49 -3.72
CA PRO A 124 -12.81 -1.76 -4.83
C PRO A 124 -12.87 -3.26 -5.13
N VAL A 125 -13.30 -3.58 -6.34
CA VAL A 125 -13.31 -4.93 -6.93
C VAL A 125 -14.27 -5.96 -6.27
N PRO A 126 -15.20 -6.58 -7.03
CA PRO A 126 -15.89 -7.79 -6.57
C PRO A 126 -14.87 -8.93 -6.39
N ILE A 127 -14.66 -9.32 -5.14
CA ILE A 127 -13.67 -10.31 -4.71
C ILE A 127 -14.13 -11.71 -5.14
N GLU A 128 -13.43 -12.33 -6.09
CA GLU A 128 -13.64 -13.75 -6.39
C GLU A 128 -12.31 -14.52 -6.31
N VAL A 129 -11.80 -14.67 -5.08
CA VAL A 129 -10.85 -15.75 -4.83
C VAL A 129 -11.59 -17.07 -5.00
N THR A 130 -11.17 -17.89 -5.96
CA THR A 130 -11.79 -19.19 -6.24
C THR A 130 -11.69 -20.16 -5.05
N ASN A 131 -12.38 -21.30 -5.13
CA ASN A 131 -12.28 -22.36 -4.14
C ASN A 131 -11.03 -23.27 -4.29
N SER A 132 -10.08 -22.91 -5.16
CA SER A 132 -8.86 -23.69 -5.36
C SER A 132 -8.00 -23.71 -4.10
N THR A 133 -7.57 -24.90 -3.70
CA THR A 133 -6.62 -25.13 -2.59
C THR A 133 -5.27 -25.64 -3.08
N THR A 134 -5.08 -25.71 -4.41
CA THR A 134 -3.82 -26.13 -5.03
C THR A 134 -2.94 -24.90 -5.23
N SER A 135 -1.77 -24.89 -4.58
CA SER A 135 -0.82 -23.77 -4.72
C SER A 135 -0.18 -23.76 -6.10
N PRO A 136 -0.25 -22.64 -6.84
CA PRO A 136 0.53 -22.47 -8.07
C PRO A 136 2.00 -22.08 -7.79
N PHE A 137 2.33 -21.71 -6.54
CA PHE A 137 3.65 -21.18 -6.15
C PHE A 137 4.25 -21.92 -4.97
N SER A 138 5.58 -21.88 -4.87
CA SER A 138 6.28 -22.35 -3.67
C SER A 138 6.09 -21.38 -2.51
N GLU A 139 6.19 -21.87 -1.28
CA GLU A 139 6.13 -21.04 -0.08
C GLU A 139 7.24 -19.97 -0.04
N ARG A 140 8.42 -20.29 -0.59
CA ARG A 140 9.50 -19.33 -0.78
C ARG A 140 9.08 -18.16 -1.70
N LEU A 141 8.43 -18.47 -2.82
CA LEU A 141 7.94 -17.44 -3.75
C LEU A 141 6.81 -16.62 -3.15
N ILE A 142 5.90 -17.26 -2.40
CA ILE A 142 4.81 -16.56 -1.67
C ILE A 142 5.39 -15.54 -0.68
N LEU A 143 6.32 -15.95 0.18
CA LEU A 143 6.97 -15.03 1.13
C LEU A 143 7.74 -13.92 0.43
N PHE A 144 8.43 -14.23 -0.66
CA PHE A 144 9.13 -13.23 -1.46
C PHE A 144 8.16 -12.18 -2.03
N LEU A 145 7.04 -12.61 -2.62
CA LEU A 145 6.04 -11.72 -3.19
C LEU A 145 5.42 -10.79 -2.15
N ILE A 146 5.10 -11.31 -0.96
CA ILE A 146 4.57 -10.50 0.15
C ILE A 146 5.64 -9.54 0.69
N SER A 147 6.88 -9.98 0.82
CA SER A 147 7.99 -9.12 1.27
C SER A 147 8.32 -8.02 0.27
N ALA A 148 8.25 -8.31 -1.03
CA ALA A 148 8.40 -7.31 -2.10
C ALA A 148 7.23 -6.32 -2.08
N SER A 149 6.00 -6.81 -1.93
CA SER A 149 4.80 -5.97 -1.79
C SER A 149 4.89 -5.03 -0.59
N ASN A 150 5.44 -5.51 0.53
CA ASN A 150 5.67 -4.70 1.73
C ASN A 150 6.66 -3.54 1.48
N GLN A 151 7.75 -3.77 0.73
CA GLN A 151 8.69 -2.71 0.37
C GLN A 151 8.03 -1.64 -0.50
N VAL A 152 7.21 -2.06 -1.47
CA VAL A 152 6.42 -1.13 -2.29
C VAL A 152 5.44 -0.34 -1.43
N ALA A 153 4.79 -0.97 -0.45
CA ALA A 153 3.88 -0.30 0.47
C ALA A 153 4.59 0.80 1.28
N ILE A 154 5.78 0.55 1.82
CA ILE A 154 6.56 1.57 2.55
C ILE A 154 6.85 2.78 1.65
N SER A 155 7.28 2.54 0.41
CA SER A 155 7.54 3.63 -0.54
C SER A 155 6.29 4.45 -0.80
N LYS A 156 5.14 3.80 -1.00
CA LYS A 156 3.89 4.48 -1.35
C LYS A 156 3.28 5.24 -0.20
N LEU A 157 3.34 4.68 1.02
CA LEU A 157 2.96 5.41 2.22
C LEU A 157 3.89 6.61 2.49
N GLY A 158 5.17 6.50 2.13
CA GLY A 158 6.11 7.62 2.16
C GLY A 158 5.74 8.73 1.17
N ASP A 159 5.36 8.37 -0.05
CA ASP A 159 4.85 9.31 -1.05
C ASP A 159 3.59 10.02 -0.52
N ALA A 160 2.61 9.27 -0.01
CA ALA A 160 1.36 9.80 0.54
C ALA A 160 1.60 10.73 1.75
N LEU A 161 2.53 10.37 2.65
CA LEU A 161 2.96 11.22 3.76
C LEU A 161 3.56 12.53 3.25
N SER A 162 4.37 12.49 2.19
CA SER A 162 5.09 13.66 1.68
C SER A 162 4.15 14.74 1.10
N VAL A 163 3.01 14.34 0.53
CA VAL A 163 2.00 15.25 -0.04
C VAL A 163 0.90 15.61 0.96
N SER A 164 0.85 14.94 2.11
CA SER A 164 -0.13 15.20 3.17
C SER A 164 0.17 16.52 3.87
N MET A 165 -0.69 17.52 3.64
CA MET A 165 -0.59 18.83 4.28
C MET A 165 -1.41 18.88 5.58
N ARG A 166 -2.38 17.97 5.75
CA ARG A 166 -3.15 17.80 6.99
C ARG A 166 -2.35 17.00 8.01
N LYS A 167 -2.24 17.55 9.23
CA LYS A 167 -1.40 16.97 10.29
C LYS A 167 -1.93 15.66 10.84
N ASP A 168 -3.25 15.49 10.91
CA ASP A 168 -3.87 14.23 11.31
C ASP A 168 -3.57 13.11 10.29
N LEU A 169 -3.62 13.41 8.99
CA LEU A 169 -3.17 12.49 7.93
C LEU A 169 -1.69 12.15 8.05
N ALA A 170 -0.82 13.15 8.23
CA ALA A 170 0.61 12.90 8.35
C ALA A 170 0.94 11.98 9.53
N VAL A 171 0.27 12.15 10.67
CA VAL A 171 0.40 11.25 11.82
C VAL A 171 -0.13 9.86 11.49
N GLN A 172 -1.29 9.76 10.83
CA GLN A 172 -1.89 8.48 10.44
C GLN A 172 -0.98 7.69 9.48
N TYR A 173 -0.42 8.34 8.46
CA TYR A 173 0.54 7.74 7.55
C TYR A 173 1.84 7.34 8.25
N GLY A 174 2.35 8.17 9.17
CA GLY A 174 3.49 7.81 10.01
C GLY A 174 3.26 6.53 10.82
N ARG A 175 2.05 6.36 11.38
CA ARG A 175 1.65 5.14 12.07
C ARG A 175 1.61 3.94 11.12
N PHE A 176 1.00 4.08 9.94
CA PHE A 176 0.97 3.01 8.95
C PHE A 176 2.36 2.57 8.51
N ILE A 177 3.28 3.51 8.27
CA ILE A 177 4.68 3.20 7.94
C ILE A 177 5.30 2.36 9.05
N ALA A 178 5.13 2.75 10.32
CA ALA A 178 5.67 1.99 11.44
C ALA A 178 5.10 0.56 11.52
N ASP A 179 3.80 0.39 11.33
CA ASP A 179 3.14 -0.92 11.34
C ASP A 179 3.63 -1.82 10.19
N VAL A 180 3.78 -1.25 8.98
CA VAL A 180 4.28 -1.95 7.79
C VAL A 180 5.78 -2.27 7.90
N MET A 181 6.58 -1.39 8.52
CA MET A 181 7.99 -1.68 8.81
C MET A 181 8.12 -2.87 9.77
N LYS A 182 7.30 -2.91 10.83
CA LYS A 182 7.28 -4.02 11.77
C LYS A 182 6.87 -5.33 11.09
N PHE A 183 5.83 -5.30 10.25
CA PHE A 183 5.41 -6.46 9.47
C PHE A 183 6.50 -6.91 8.47
N GLY A 184 7.22 -5.97 7.86
CA GLY A 184 8.35 -6.25 6.98
C GLY A 184 9.54 -6.91 7.68
N ASP A 185 9.86 -6.48 8.90
CA ASP A 185 10.92 -7.07 9.72
C ASP A 185 10.62 -8.53 10.08
N GLU A 186 9.38 -8.82 10.48
CA GLU A 186 8.93 -10.20 10.73
C GLU A 186 9.08 -11.09 9.49
N GLY A 187 8.72 -10.58 8.30
CA GLY A 187 8.86 -11.31 7.04
C GLY A 187 10.32 -11.55 6.65
N GLN A 188 11.18 -10.55 6.82
CA GLN A 188 12.62 -10.68 6.57
C GLN A 188 13.26 -11.70 7.51
N LYS A 189 12.94 -11.64 8.80
CA LYS A 189 13.41 -12.62 9.79
C LYS A 189 13.03 -14.04 9.38
N LEU A 190 11.78 -14.25 8.98
CA LEU A 190 11.29 -15.55 8.52
C LEU A 190 12.04 -16.06 7.27
N MET A 191 12.32 -15.18 6.31
CA MET A 191 13.11 -15.55 5.13
C MET A 191 14.58 -15.85 5.47
N ILE A 192 15.17 -15.14 6.43
CA ILE A 192 16.55 -15.38 6.90
C ILE A 192 16.65 -16.72 7.62
N GLU A 193 15.74 -17.00 8.56
CA GLU A 193 15.71 -18.26 9.33
C GLU A 193 15.56 -19.49 8.42
N ARG A 194 14.91 -19.34 7.27
CA ARG A 194 14.75 -20.40 6.27
C ARG A 194 15.83 -20.43 5.19
N GLY A 195 16.82 -19.53 5.24
CA GLY A 195 17.87 -19.43 4.22
C GLY A 195 17.37 -19.04 2.84
N TRP A 196 16.24 -18.33 2.77
CA TRP A 196 15.59 -17.91 1.52
C TRP A 196 15.95 -16.49 1.09
N MET A 197 16.53 -15.70 2.00
CA MET A 197 16.95 -14.32 1.76
C MET A 197 18.36 -14.29 1.14
N GLU A 198 18.45 -13.80 -0.09
CA GLU A 198 19.74 -13.56 -0.73
C GLU A 198 20.38 -12.29 -0.19
N LYS A 199 21.69 -12.33 -0.02
CA LYS A 199 22.47 -11.17 0.39
C LYS A 199 22.74 -10.30 -0.83
N PRO A 200 22.28 -9.03 -0.87
CA PRO A 200 22.65 -8.13 -1.95
C PRO A 200 24.18 -7.96 -2.03
N PRO A 201 24.76 -7.67 -3.22
CA PRO A 201 26.17 -7.35 -3.34
C PRO A 201 26.54 -6.21 -2.39
N GLN A 202 27.58 -6.42 -1.57
CA GLN A 202 28.08 -5.44 -0.61
C GLN A 202 29.50 -5.01 -0.99
N PRO A 203 29.87 -3.74 -0.76
CA PRO A 203 31.27 -3.35 -0.82
C PRO A 203 32.08 -4.14 0.21
N MET A 204 33.37 -4.32 -0.05
CA MET A 204 34.28 -4.95 0.90
C MET A 204 34.30 -4.15 2.20
N ASP A 205 34.12 -4.84 3.33
CA ASP A 205 34.21 -4.24 4.64
C ASP A 205 35.67 -3.95 4.98
N ARG A 206 36.12 -2.72 4.65
CA ARG A 206 37.50 -2.28 4.89
C ARG A 206 37.88 -2.34 6.37
N ASN A 207 36.92 -2.23 7.28
CA ASN A 207 37.17 -2.31 8.72
C ASN A 207 37.58 -3.71 9.17
N LYS A 208 37.19 -4.76 8.42
CA LYS A 208 37.64 -6.13 8.66
C LYS A 208 39.05 -6.41 8.14
N LEU A 209 39.60 -5.57 7.27
CA LEU A 209 40.92 -5.80 6.63
C LEU A 209 42.12 -5.33 7.46
N TYR A 210 41.93 -4.36 8.36
CA TYR A 210 43.00 -3.87 9.24
C TYR A 210 42.80 -4.27 10.70
N LYS A 211 41.73 -5.02 11.01
CA LYS A 211 41.48 -5.66 12.31
C LYS A 211 41.88 -7.14 12.33
N SER A 212 42.48 -7.64 11.24
CA SER A 212 43.07 -8.97 11.11
C SER A 212 44.53 -8.98 11.56
#